data_AF-A0A914VBN7-F1
#
_entry.id   AF-A0A914VBN7-F1
#
_cell.length_a   1.000
_cell.length_b   1.000
_cell.length_c   1.000
_cell.angle_alpha   90.00
_cell.angle_beta   90.00
_cell.angle_gamma   90.00
#
_symmetry.space_group_name_H-M   'P 1'
#
loop_
_entity.id
_entity.type
_entity.pdbx_description
1 polymer ?
#
loop_
_entity_poly.entity_id
_entity_poly.type
_entity_poly.pdbx_seq_one_letter_code
_entity_poly.pdbx_strand_id
1 'polypeptide(L)'
;LPGLFRGCQFHIFGNPRRYQVPGCATKDLMERLIKLGEGQLLSREPNIDSWKLNPVLPYYATRDSASGREFAECGQFLVYMPGERMPPKRVFDSPVNFITPMWFLDSISKFELVHPDTRPVFNPSSSW
;
A
#
# COMPACT_ATOMS: atom_id res chain seq x y z
N LEU A 1 18.75 10.42 -7.70
CA LEU A 1 17.38 10.00 -8.05
C LEU A 1 16.56 9.95 -6.75
N PRO A 2 15.28 10.37 -6.74
CA PRO A 2 14.44 10.24 -5.56
C PRO A 2 14.31 8.79 -5.05
N GLY A 3 13.96 8.62 -3.78
CA GLY A 3 13.56 7.30 -3.27
C GLY A 3 12.33 6.76 -4.01
N LEU A 4 12.28 5.44 -4.20
CA LEU A 4 11.23 4.72 -4.93
C LEU A 4 9.80 5.10 -4.51
N PHE A 5 9.62 5.38 -3.22
CA PHE A 5 8.33 5.68 -2.61
C PHE A 5 8.12 7.18 -2.37
N ARG A 6 8.92 8.06 -2.98
CA ARG A 6 8.70 9.50 -2.88
C ARG A 6 7.29 9.85 -3.36
N GLY A 7 6.52 10.44 -2.46
CA GLY A 7 5.14 10.85 -2.69
C GLY A 7 4.09 9.77 -2.40
N CYS A 8 4.51 8.61 -1.91
CA CYS A 8 3.63 7.53 -1.46
C CYS A 8 3.39 7.60 0.05
N GLN A 9 2.18 7.27 0.49
CA GLN A 9 1.78 7.13 1.88
C GLN A 9 1.34 5.69 2.14
N PHE A 10 1.82 5.08 3.21
CA PHE A 10 1.58 3.68 3.54
C PHE A 10 0.91 3.55 4.90
N HIS A 11 -0.15 2.76 4.98
CA HIS A 11 -0.69 2.25 6.23
C HIS A 11 -0.54 0.73 6.27
N ILE A 12 0.14 0.19 7.29
CA ILE A 12 0.28 -1.25 7.49
C ILE A 12 -0.87 -1.72 8.40
N PHE A 13 -1.85 -2.38 7.78
CA PHE A 13 -3.07 -2.86 8.43
C PHE A 13 -2.92 -4.31 8.89
N GLY A 14 -3.18 -4.57 10.18
CA GLY A 14 -3.18 -5.93 10.73
C GLY A 14 -2.37 -6.06 12.02
N ASN A 15 -2.22 -7.29 12.50
CA ASN A 15 -1.47 -7.56 13.73
C ASN A 15 0.04 -7.70 13.42
N PRO A 16 0.93 -6.91 14.06
CA PRO A 16 2.39 -6.98 13.87
C PRO A 16 2.97 -8.39 14.00
N ARG A 17 2.38 -9.24 14.86
CA ARG A 17 2.85 -10.60 15.13
C ARG A 17 2.64 -11.55 13.95
N ARG A 18 1.71 -11.25 13.03
CA ARG A 18 1.41 -12.10 11.88
C ARG A 18 2.22 -11.77 10.63
N TYR A 19 2.98 -10.67 10.62
CA TYR A 19 4.02 -10.41 9.61
C TYR A 19 5.30 -11.25 9.84
N GLN A 20 5.25 -12.26 10.71
CA GLN A 20 6.36 -13.16 11.03
C GLN A 20 6.28 -14.48 10.22
N VAL A 21 5.54 -14.48 9.10
CA VAL A 21 5.51 -15.63 8.19
C VAL A 21 6.89 -15.78 7.53
N PRO A 22 7.52 -16.97 7.59
CA PRO A 22 8.80 -17.21 6.92
C PRO A 22 8.72 -16.87 5.43
N GLY A 23 9.62 -16.01 4.96
CA GLY A 23 9.66 -15.54 3.56
C GLY A 23 8.85 -14.27 3.27
N CYS A 24 8.08 -13.74 4.23
CA CYS A 24 7.44 -12.43 4.10
C CYS A 24 8.24 -11.32 4.81
N ALA A 25 8.11 -10.08 4.33
CA ALA A 25 8.68 -8.93 5.02
C ALA A 25 7.99 -8.72 6.38
N THR A 26 8.78 -8.59 7.44
CA THR A 26 8.26 -8.21 8.75
C THR A 26 7.75 -6.77 8.71
N LYS A 27 6.82 -6.42 9.61
CA LYS A 27 6.34 -5.05 9.76
C LYS A 27 7.51 -4.07 9.94
N ASP A 28 8.43 -4.36 10.85
CA ASP A 28 9.58 -3.50 11.12
C ASP A 28 10.49 -3.32 9.90
N LEU A 29 10.69 -4.38 9.12
CA LEU A 29 11.45 -4.31 7.87
C LEU A 29 10.74 -3.40 6.85
N MET A 30 9.43 -3.58 6.66
CA MET A 30 8.65 -2.71 5.76
C MET A 30 8.67 -1.26 6.21
N GLU A 31 8.49 -0.96 7.50
CA GLU A 31 8.56 0.40 8.02
C GLU A 31 9.92 1.07 7.76
N ARG A 32 11.02 0.32 7.90
CA ARG A 32 12.37 0.80 7.56
C ARG A 32 12.51 1.06 6.07
N LEU A 33 12.08 0.11 5.24
CA LEU A 33 12.18 0.21 3.78
C LEU A 33 11.31 1.35 3.21
N ILE A 34 10.11 1.58 3.76
CA ILE A 34 9.26 2.73 3.41
C ILE A 34 10.01 4.03 3.65
N LYS A 35 10.60 4.21 4.84
CA LYS A 35 11.34 5.42 5.19
C LYS A 35 12.59 5.61 4.32
N LEU A 36 13.34 4.53 4.06
CA LEU A 36 14.52 4.57 3.17
C LEU A 36 14.14 4.91 1.73
N GLY A 37 12.97 4.44 1.27
CA GLY A 37 12.43 4.79 -0.04
C GLY A 37 11.76 6.17 -0.11
N GLU A 38 11.86 7.01 0.93
CA GLU A 38 11.20 8.32 1.03
C GLU A 38 9.66 8.29 1.03
N GLY A 39 9.07 7.16 1.41
CA GLY A 39 7.64 7.04 1.66
C GLY A 39 7.25 7.51 3.06
N GLN A 40 5.99 7.88 3.22
CA GLN A 40 5.41 8.29 4.49
C GLN A 40 4.66 7.13 5.16
N LEU A 41 4.93 6.86 6.43
CA LEU A 41 4.15 5.89 7.21
C LEU A 41 3.00 6.58 7.94
N LEU A 42 1.78 6.07 7.76
CA LEU A 42 0.56 6.52 8.41
C LEU A 42 0.24 5.62 9.61
N SER A 43 0.14 6.22 10.80
CA SER A 43 -0.24 5.51 12.03
C SER A 43 -1.73 5.12 12.08
N ARG A 44 -2.55 5.70 11.20
CA ARG A 44 -4.00 5.47 11.10
C ARG A 44 -4.38 5.10 9.67
N GLU A 45 -5.55 4.50 9.51
CA GLU A 45 -6.15 4.23 8.19
C GLU A 45 -6.11 5.50 7.32
N PRO A 46 -5.78 5.40 6.03
CA PRO A 46 -5.73 6.56 5.13
C PRO A 46 -7.08 7.26 5.09
N ASN A 47 -7.08 8.58 5.29
CA ASN A 47 -8.26 9.41 5.12
C ASN A 47 -8.22 10.08 3.74
N ILE A 48 -9.12 9.66 2.85
CA ILE A 48 -9.14 10.17 1.48
C ILE A 48 -9.52 11.64 1.38
N ASP A 49 -10.38 12.15 2.26
CA ASP A 49 -10.78 13.57 2.24
C ASP A 49 -9.59 14.46 2.52
N SER A 50 -8.72 14.01 3.44
CA SER A 50 -7.46 14.71 3.73
C SER A 50 -6.47 14.67 2.56
N TRP A 51 -6.42 13.57 1.82
CA TRP A 51 -5.57 13.44 0.63
C TRP A 51 -6.05 14.33 -0.52
N LYS A 52 -7.36 14.39 -0.77
CA LYS A 52 -7.94 15.24 -1.83
C LYS A 52 -7.65 16.72 -1.61
N LEU A 53 -7.54 17.16 -0.35
CA LEU A 53 -7.19 18.53 -0.02
C LEU A 53 -5.74 18.88 -0.34
N ASN A 54 -4.81 17.91 -0.24
CA ASN A 54 -3.39 18.10 -0.51
C ASN A 54 -2.78 16.84 -1.13
N PRO A 55 -3.01 16.58 -2.43
CA PRO A 55 -2.56 15.36 -3.06
C PRO A 55 -1.04 15.38 -3.21
N VAL A 56 -0.39 14.34 -2.69
CA VAL A 56 1.02 14.06 -2.98
C VAL A 56 1.06 12.95 -4.01
N LEU A 57 1.68 13.25 -5.16
CA LEU A 57 1.75 12.33 -6.27
C LEU A 57 3.04 11.49 -6.19
N PRO A 58 2.96 10.17 -6.40
CA PRO A 58 4.15 9.34 -6.48
C PRO A 58 5.06 9.78 -7.63
N TYR A 59 6.34 9.99 -7.35
CA TYR A 59 7.32 10.42 -8.37
C TYR A 59 7.49 9.36 -9.47
N TYR A 60 7.47 8.09 -9.10
CA TYR A 60 7.65 6.94 -9.98
C TYR A 60 6.34 6.38 -10.55
N ALA A 61 5.21 7.08 -10.40
CA ALA A 61 3.97 6.70 -11.07
C ALA A 61 4.04 7.07 -12.57
N THR A 62 4.15 6.07 -13.43
CA THR A 62 4.21 6.26 -14.88
C THR A 62 2.86 6.70 -15.45
N ARG A 63 2.61 8.00 -15.63
CA ARG A 63 1.33 8.53 -16.14
C ARG A 63 0.86 7.95 -17.48
N ASP A 64 1.78 7.40 -18.27
CA ASP A 64 1.50 6.83 -19.59
C ASP A 64 1.01 5.38 -19.53
N SER A 65 1.17 4.68 -18.40
CA SER A 65 0.60 3.35 -18.20
C SER A 65 -0.76 3.43 -17.48
N ALA A 66 -1.66 2.49 -17.78
CA ALA A 66 -2.93 2.39 -17.07
C ALA A 66 -2.72 2.18 -15.54
N SER A 67 -1.69 1.40 -15.18
CA SER A 67 -1.25 1.23 -13.78
C SER A 67 -0.73 2.51 -13.15
N GLY A 68 0.09 3.28 -13.86
CA GLY A 68 0.60 4.53 -13.34
C GLY A 68 -0.41 5.66 -13.35
N ARG A 69 -1.52 5.58 -14.11
CA ARG A 69 -2.71 6.43 -13.88
C ARG A 69 -3.41 6.11 -12.57
N GLU A 70 -3.63 4.84 -12.24
CA GLU A 70 -4.23 4.44 -10.96
C GLU A 70 -3.37 4.89 -9.76
N PHE A 71 -2.04 4.79 -9.87
CA PHE A 71 -1.11 5.30 -8.86
C PHE A 71 -0.95 6.83 -8.87
N ALA A 72 -1.06 7.47 -10.03
CA ALA A 72 -1.05 8.93 -10.13
C ALA A 72 -2.36 9.55 -9.62
N GLU A 73 -3.45 8.79 -9.55
CA GLU A 73 -4.72 9.22 -8.98
C GLU A 73 -4.78 9.05 -7.46
N CYS A 74 -3.98 8.17 -6.86
CA CYS A 74 -3.83 8.10 -5.40
C CYS A 74 -2.48 7.52 -4.98
N GLY A 75 -1.69 8.31 -4.25
CA GLY A 75 -0.43 7.86 -3.64
C GLY A 75 -0.60 7.11 -2.32
N GLN A 76 -1.83 6.78 -1.90
CA GLN A 76 -2.09 6.09 -0.64
C GLN A 76 -2.18 4.57 -0.83
N PHE A 77 -1.46 3.85 0.01
CA PHE A 77 -1.35 2.39 -0.01
C PHE A 77 -1.75 1.83 1.35
N LEU A 78 -2.61 0.82 1.35
CA LEU A 78 -2.93 0.01 2.51
C LEU A 78 -2.33 -1.37 2.33
N VAL A 79 -1.31 -1.67 3.15
CA VAL A 79 -0.63 -2.96 3.18
C VAL A 79 -1.42 -3.90 4.07
N TYR A 80 -1.95 -4.99 3.52
CA TYR A 80 -2.67 -6.02 4.28
C TYR A 80 -2.03 -7.40 4.06
N MET A 81 -2.16 -8.27 5.07
CA MET A 81 -1.76 -9.67 4.96
C MET A 81 -2.93 -10.52 4.45
N PRO A 82 -2.81 -11.21 3.30
CA PRO A 82 -3.79 -12.21 2.90
C PRO A 82 -3.99 -13.26 3.99
N GLY A 83 -5.23 -13.62 4.30
CA GLY A 83 -5.56 -14.56 5.37
C GLY A 83 -5.71 -13.95 6.77
N GLU A 84 -5.49 -12.63 6.93
CA GLU A 84 -5.97 -11.89 8.10
C GLU A 84 -7.39 -11.35 7.92
N ARG A 85 -7.92 -10.74 8.99
CA ARG A 85 -9.17 -9.98 8.93
C ARG A 85 -9.09 -8.99 7.78
N MET A 86 -10.04 -9.07 6.84
CA MET A 86 -10.10 -8.11 5.74
C MET A 86 -10.28 -6.70 6.29
N PRO A 87 -9.72 -5.68 5.63
CA PRO A 87 -9.99 -4.29 5.95
C PRO A 87 -11.51 -4.03 6.01
N PRO A 88 -11.99 -3.10 6.87
CA PRO A 88 -13.41 -2.80 6.92
C PRO A 88 -13.93 -2.32 5.56
N LYS A 89 -15.18 -2.63 5.20
CA LYS A 89 -15.79 -2.26 3.90
C LYS A 89 -15.62 -0.77 3.54
N ARG A 90 -15.68 0.14 4.52
CA ARG A 90 -15.45 1.58 4.33
C ARG A 90 -14.11 1.91 3.64
N VAL A 91 -13.10 1.06 3.85
CA VAL A 91 -11.77 1.20 3.27
C VAL A 91 -11.80 0.71 1.82
N PHE A 92 -12.57 -0.35 1.51
CA PHE A 92 -12.75 -0.89 0.15
C PHE A 92 -13.43 0.10 -0.79
N ASP A 93 -14.36 0.91 -0.26
CA ASP A 93 -15.04 1.95 -1.01
C ASP A 93 -14.19 3.24 -1.15
N SER A 94 -12.97 3.24 -0.57
CA SER A 94 -12.02 4.35 -0.67
C SER A 94 -11.10 4.16 -1.88
N PRO A 95 -10.70 5.22 -2.61
CA PRO A 95 -9.74 5.14 -3.70
C PRO A 95 -8.31 5.03 -3.14
N VAL A 96 -8.05 3.99 -2.35
CA VAL A 96 -6.75 3.62 -1.78
C VAL A 96 -6.26 2.36 -2.47
N ASN A 97 -4.96 2.25 -2.70
CA ASN A 97 -4.37 1.05 -3.27
C ASN A 97 -4.20 -0.03 -2.21
N PHE A 98 -4.87 -1.17 -2.37
CA PHE A 98 -4.66 -2.34 -1.53
C PHE A 98 -3.48 -3.15 -2.06
N ILE A 99 -2.48 -3.35 -1.23
CA ILE A 99 -1.26 -4.08 -1.59
C ILE A 99 -0.91 -5.11 -0.53
N THR A 100 -0.15 -6.12 -0.94
CA THR A 100 0.41 -7.13 -0.04
C THR A 100 1.88 -6.82 0.26
N PRO A 101 2.48 -7.42 1.30
CA PRO A 101 3.92 -7.33 1.49
C PRO A 101 4.74 -7.92 0.33
N MET A 102 4.17 -8.87 -0.43
CA MET A 102 4.83 -9.40 -1.62
C MET A 102 4.96 -8.33 -2.69
N TRP A 103 3.88 -7.62 -3.00
CA TRP A 103 3.90 -6.47 -3.92
C TRP A 103 4.94 -5.42 -3.52
N PHE A 104 5.03 -5.15 -2.21
CA PHE A 104 5.98 -4.19 -1.67
C PHE A 104 7.43 -4.61 -1.92
N LEU A 105 7.74 -5.89 -1.70
CA LEU A 105 9.07 -6.45 -1.97
C LEU A 105 9.37 -6.49 -3.48
N ASP A 106 8.41 -6.85 -4.32
CA ASP A 106 8.58 -6.88 -5.77
C ASP A 106 8.85 -5.48 -6.33
N SER A 107 8.16 -4.47 -5.79
CA SER A 107 8.39 -3.07 -6.15
C SER A 107 9.82 -2.62 -5.85
N ILE A 108 10.32 -3.00 -4.67
CA ILE A 108 11.70 -2.71 -4.27
C ILE A 108 12.69 -3.47 -5.16
N SER A 109 12.45 -4.77 -5.39
CA SER A 109 13.35 -5.62 -6.16
C SER A 109 13.50 -5.16 -7.60
N LYS A 110 12.44 -4.60 -8.20
CA LYS A 110 12.44 -4.07 -9.58
C LYS A 110 12.75 -2.57 -9.65
N PHE A 111 12.79 -1.90 -8.50
CA PHE A 111 12.86 -0.44 -8.39
C PHE A 111 11.76 0.26 -9.22
N GLU A 112 10.53 -0.23 -9.11
CA GLU A 112 9.35 0.24 -9.84
C GLU A 112 8.10 0.12 -8.97
N LEU A 113 7.11 1.00 -9.13
CA LEU A 113 5.77 0.78 -8.57
C LEU A 113 5.01 -0.20 -9.49
N VAL A 114 5.14 -1.50 -9.21
CA VAL A 114 4.53 -2.57 -10.04
C VAL A 114 3.00 -2.53 -9.94
N HIS A 115 2.26 -3.09 -10.90
CA HIS A 115 0.79 -3.18 -10.83
C HIS A 115 0.36 -3.97 -9.57
N PRO A 116 -0.67 -3.54 -8.81
CA PRO A 116 -1.11 -4.32 -7.67
C PRO A 116 -1.74 -5.62 -8.15
N ASP A 117 -1.38 -6.74 -7.50
CA ASP A 117 -1.90 -8.07 -7.79
C ASP A 117 -3.36 -8.16 -7.33
N THR A 118 -4.28 -7.54 -8.06
CA THR A 118 -5.74 -7.57 -7.83
C THR A 118 -6.22 -6.91 -6.53
N ARG A 119 -7.25 -6.06 -6.64
CA ARG A 119 -7.96 -5.57 -5.45
C ARG A 119 -8.59 -6.76 -4.72
N PRO A 120 -8.48 -6.86 -3.38
CA PRO A 120 -9.16 -7.91 -2.64
C PRO A 120 -10.68 -7.85 -2.93
N VAL A 121 -11.29 -8.98 -3.25
CA VAL A 121 -12.75 -9.05 -3.40
C VAL A 121 -13.34 -9.17 -2.00
N PHE A 122 -14.03 -8.12 -1.53
CA PHE A 122 -14.76 -8.19 -0.27
C PHE A 122 -15.78 -9.34 -0.31
N ASN A 123 -15.54 -10.40 0.47
CA ASN A 123 -16.47 -11.49 0.62
C ASN A 123 -17.17 -11.40 2.00
N PRO A 124 -18.42 -10.90 2.07
CA PRO A 124 -19.14 -10.70 3.32
C PRO A 124 -19.35 -11.99 4.14
N SER A 125 -19.24 -13.16 3.52
CA SER A 125 -19.42 -14.47 4.18
C SER A 125 -18.27 -14.92 5.09
N SER A 126 -17.17 -14.16 5.14
CA SER A 126 -15.97 -14.46 5.95
C SER A 126 -15.96 -13.76 7.32
N SER A 127 -17.10 -13.20 7.74
CA SER A 127 -17.28 -12.59 9.07
C SER A 127 -17.80 -13.65 10.05
N TRP A 128 -16.92 -14.52 10.55
CA TRP A 128 -17.19 -15.39 11.71
C TRP A 128 -16.32 -14.97 12.89
#